data_AF-A0A3L7Y7K9-F1
#
_entry.id   AF-A0A3L7Y7K9-F1
#
_cell.length_a   1.000
_cell.length_b   1.000
_cell.length_c   1.000
_cell.angle_alpha   90.00
_cell.angle_beta   90.00
_cell.angle_gamma   90.00
#
_symmetry.space_group_name_H-M   'P 1'
#
loop_
_entity.id
_entity.type
_entity.pdbx_description
1 polymer ?
#
loop_
_entity_poly.entity_id
_entity_poly.type
_entity_poly.pdbx_seq_one_letter_code
_entity_poly.pdbx_strand_id
1 'polypeptide(L)'
;MPPQEAGHFGRVNFGTGGLQPGEYAVVLLGAADNELSRSAFWVVAPGAVPSVSADAALYKPGAPITAAWSAAPARKFDWVGIYKADDPDLFNYLAFAYTNATVAGTYTFGAAELGDGLLAPGEYDMRLMSDDGYACLAAVRFAVVE
;
A
#
# COMPACT_ATOMS: atom_id res chain seq x y z
N MET A 1 -4.76 24.92 -7.62
CA MET A 1 -3.84 26.08 -7.52
C MET A 1 -3.47 26.50 -8.93
N PRO A 2 -3.35 27.80 -9.24
CA PRO A 2 -2.88 28.24 -10.55
C PRO A 2 -1.42 27.85 -10.80
N PRO A 3 -0.96 27.73 -12.06
CA PRO A 3 0.44 27.49 -12.40
C PRO A 3 1.34 28.56 -11.76
N GLN A 4 2.51 28.16 -11.28
CA GLN A 4 3.53 29.07 -10.77
C GLN A 4 4.70 29.12 -11.76
N GLU A 5 5.18 30.32 -12.08
CA GLU A 5 6.39 30.47 -12.90
C GLU A 5 7.63 30.06 -12.10
N ALA A 6 8.51 29.28 -12.72
CA ALA A 6 9.79 28.94 -12.13
C ALA A 6 10.65 30.20 -11.98
N GLY A 7 11.13 30.45 -10.75
CA GLY A 7 12.08 31.54 -10.52
C GLY A 7 13.39 31.35 -11.31
N HIS A 8 14.23 32.38 -11.34
CA HIS A 8 15.49 32.46 -12.11
C HIS A 8 16.47 31.27 -11.95
N PHE A 9 16.28 30.40 -10.95
CA PHE A 9 17.08 29.21 -10.67
C PHE A 9 16.35 27.87 -10.86
N GLY A 10 15.19 27.86 -11.54
CA GLY A 10 14.50 26.60 -11.89
C GLY A 10 13.82 25.89 -10.72
N ARG A 11 13.46 26.60 -9.64
CA ARG A 11 12.73 26.05 -8.49
C ARG A 11 11.40 26.74 -8.28
N VAL A 12 10.37 25.94 -8.01
CA VAL A 12 9.04 26.36 -7.57
C VAL A 12 8.73 25.68 -6.24
N ASN A 13 8.15 26.41 -5.30
CA ASN A 13 7.78 25.87 -3.98
C ASN A 13 6.25 25.85 -3.85
N PHE A 14 5.69 24.66 -3.62
CA PHE A 14 4.26 24.49 -3.37
C PHE A 14 4.02 24.24 -1.87
N GLY A 15 3.12 24.99 -1.27
CA GLY A 15 2.63 24.69 0.08
C GLY A 15 1.61 23.55 0.03
N THR A 16 1.66 22.64 1.00
CA THR A 16 0.70 21.52 1.12
C THR A 16 -0.51 21.84 2.00
N GLY A 17 -0.55 23.01 2.64
CA GLY A 17 -1.58 23.35 3.64
C GLY A 17 -3.04 23.36 3.13
N GLY A 18 -3.25 23.42 1.82
CA GLY A 18 -4.58 23.30 1.19
C GLY A 18 -4.85 21.94 0.55
N LEU A 19 -3.91 21.00 0.60
CA LEU A 19 -4.05 19.69 -0.01
C LEU A 19 -4.63 18.71 1.01
N GLN A 20 -5.67 17.98 0.61
CA GLN A 20 -6.16 16.84 1.38
C GLN A 20 -5.15 15.69 1.27
N PRO A 21 -5.11 14.75 2.24
CA PRO A 21 -4.31 13.54 2.10
C PRO A 21 -4.64 12.78 0.81
N GLY A 22 -3.63 12.27 0.12
CA GLY A 22 -3.80 11.57 -1.15
C GLY A 22 -2.56 11.64 -2.04
N GLU A 23 -2.68 11.06 -3.23
CA GLU A 23 -1.65 11.08 -4.27
C GLU A 23 -1.79 12.33 -5.13
N TYR A 24 -0.66 12.96 -5.42
CA TYR A 24 -0.54 14.14 -6.27
C TYR A 24 0.63 13.98 -7.22
N ALA A 25 0.65 14.81 -8.26
CA ALA A 25 1.82 14.94 -9.13
C ALA A 25 2.18 16.41 -9.33
N VAL A 26 3.47 16.69 -9.33
CA VAL A 26 4.01 17.93 -9.91
C VAL A 26 4.23 17.66 -11.39
N VAL A 27 3.69 18.52 -12.23
CA VAL A 27 3.76 18.42 -13.69
C VAL A 27 4.46 19.65 -14.25
N LEU A 28 5.52 19.45 -15.02
CA LEU A 28 6.17 20.51 -15.78
C LEU A 28 5.51 20.61 -17.14
N LEU A 29 4.91 21.76 -17.45
CA LEU A 29 4.27 22.02 -18.73
C LEU A 29 5.14 22.95 -19.58
N GLY A 30 5.14 22.72 -20.88
CA GLY A 30 5.71 23.62 -21.88
C GLY A 30 4.77 24.79 -22.19
N ALA A 31 5.25 25.74 -23.00
CA ALA A 31 4.48 26.93 -23.37
C ALA A 31 3.20 26.63 -24.18
N ALA A 32 3.08 25.43 -24.75
CA ALA A 32 1.90 24.95 -25.47
C ALA A 32 1.06 23.98 -24.64
N ASP A 33 1.14 24.05 -23.30
CA ASP A 33 0.47 23.16 -22.34
C ASP A 33 0.79 21.66 -22.49
N ASN A 34 1.87 21.31 -23.17
CA ASN A 34 2.33 19.94 -23.28
C ASN A 34 3.14 19.51 -22.04
N GLU A 35 2.88 18.31 -21.51
CA GLU A 35 3.64 17.74 -20.39
C GLU A 35 5.07 17.42 -20.80
N LEU A 36 6.05 18.04 -20.12
CA LEU A 36 7.48 17.82 -20.29
C LEU A 36 8.04 16.84 -19.25
N SER A 37 7.46 16.82 -18.05
CA SER A 37 7.88 15.93 -16.96
C SER A 37 6.79 15.81 -15.89
N ARG A 38 6.85 14.71 -15.13
CA ARG A 38 5.93 14.37 -14.04
C ARG A 38 6.70 13.75 -12.89
N SER A 39 6.32 14.12 -11.67
CA SER A 39 6.80 13.46 -10.46
C SER A 39 5.65 13.32 -9.47
N ALA A 40 5.34 12.08 -9.09
CA ALA A 40 4.30 11.77 -8.11
C ALA A 40 4.82 11.97 -6.69
N PHE A 41 3.92 12.33 -5.78
CA PHE A 41 4.17 12.42 -4.35
C PHE A 41 2.88 12.20 -3.57
N TRP A 42 3.00 11.85 -2.30
CA TRP A 42 1.87 11.65 -1.41
C TRP A 42 1.80 12.78 -0.36
N VAL A 43 0.60 13.25 -0.09
CA VAL A 43 0.28 14.05 1.09
C VAL A 43 -0.32 13.11 2.12
N VAL A 44 0.28 13.05 3.30
CA VAL A 44 -0.16 12.19 4.40
C VAL A 44 -0.71 13.05 5.52
N ALA A 45 -1.82 12.62 6.15
CA ALA A 45 -2.38 13.35 7.28
C ALA A 45 -1.36 13.41 8.44
N PRO A 46 -1.26 14.54 9.16
CA PRO A 46 -0.45 14.62 10.36
C PRO A 46 -0.86 13.54 11.37
N GLY A 47 0.12 12.75 11.86
CA GLY A 47 -0.13 11.69 12.82
C GLY A 47 -0.89 10.47 12.26
N ALA A 48 -0.98 10.33 10.93
CA ALA A 48 -1.54 9.12 10.33
C ALA A 48 -0.76 7.87 10.79
N VAL A 49 -1.50 6.82 11.11
CA VAL A 49 -0.94 5.52 11.51
C VAL A 49 -1.17 4.54 10.35
N PRO A 50 -0.18 3.70 9.98
CA PRO A 50 -0.36 2.70 8.95
C PRO A 50 -1.56 1.80 9.21
N SER A 51 -2.26 1.39 8.15
CA SER A 51 -3.38 0.45 8.22
C SER A 51 -3.33 -0.56 7.10
N VAL A 52 -3.93 -1.72 7.33
CA VAL A 52 -4.18 -2.74 6.30
C VAL A 52 -5.57 -3.34 6.50
N SER A 53 -6.26 -3.65 5.40
CA SER A 53 -7.57 -4.29 5.39
C SER A 53 -7.63 -5.36 4.30
N ALA A 54 -8.41 -6.40 4.55
CA ALA A 54 -8.87 -7.33 3.53
C ALA A 54 -10.24 -6.88 2.99
N ASP A 55 -10.57 -7.23 1.75
CA ASP A 55 -11.82 -6.86 1.08
C ASP A 55 -13.06 -7.58 1.65
N ALA A 56 -12.85 -8.68 2.37
CA ALA A 56 -13.87 -9.39 3.13
C ALA A 56 -13.28 -9.96 4.44
N ALA A 57 -14.16 -10.34 5.37
CA ALA A 57 -13.78 -11.02 6.61
C ALA A 57 -13.84 -12.56 6.48
N LEU A 58 -14.59 -13.08 5.51
CA LEU A 58 -14.84 -14.50 5.29
C LEU A 58 -14.63 -14.83 3.81
N TYR A 59 -13.85 -15.87 3.53
CA TYR A 59 -13.55 -16.33 2.19
C TYR A 59 -13.83 -17.81 2.03
N LYS A 60 -14.08 -18.26 0.80
CA LYS A 60 -14.05 -19.68 0.46
C LYS A 60 -12.64 -20.10 0.08
N PRO A 61 -12.26 -21.38 0.23
CA PRO A 61 -11.00 -21.88 -0.29
C PRO A 61 -10.81 -21.52 -1.77
N GLY A 62 -9.64 -20.99 -2.10
CA GLY A 62 -9.29 -20.56 -3.47
C GLY A 62 -9.90 -19.23 -3.93
N ALA A 63 -10.70 -18.55 -3.10
CA ALA A 63 -11.15 -17.20 -3.42
C ALA A 63 -9.96 -16.22 -3.38
N PRO A 64 -9.89 -15.26 -4.32
CA PRO A 64 -8.89 -14.21 -4.27
C PRO A 64 -9.11 -13.30 -3.04
N ILE A 65 -8.03 -12.76 -2.51
CA ILE A 65 -8.04 -11.87 -1.35
C ILE A 65 -7.37 -10.55 -1.75
N THR A 66 -8.10 -9.44 -1.65
CA THR A 66 -7.55 -8.11 -1.93
C THR A 66 -7.12 -7.45 -0.63
N ALA A 67 -5.82 -7.20 -0.51
CA ALA A 67 -5.25 -6.33 0.50
C ALA A 67 -5.38 -4.87 0.06
N ALA A 68 -5.72 -3.99 0.99
CA ALA A 68 -5.62 -2.55 0.85
C ALA A 68 -4.84 -1.98 2.02
N TRP A 69 -3.90 -1.08 1.76
CA TRP A 69 -3.14 -0.38 2.79
C TRP A 69 -3.29 1.13 2.66
N SER A 70 -3.10 1.83 3.78
CA SER A 70 -3.06 3.28 3.82
C SER A 70 -2.06 3.78 4.85
N ALA A 71 -1.59 5.02 4.68
CA ALA A 71 -0.59 5.64 5.54
C ALA A 71 0.67 4.79 5.77
N ALA A 72 1.02 3.92 4.80
CA ALA A 72 2.25 3.16 4.85
C ALA A 72 3.46 4.10 4.77
N PRO A 73 4.60 3.75 5.41
CA PRO A 73 5.82 4.56 5.35
C PRO A 73 6.41 4.73 3.95
N ALA A 74 5.94 3.93 2.98
CA ALA A 74 6.38 3.95 1.58
C ALA A 74 7.89 3.68 1.45
N ARG A 75 8.45 2.83 2.32
CA ARG A 75 9.82 2.34 2.15
C ARG A 75 9.85 1.40 0.95
N LYS A 76 11.03 1.32 0.33
CA LYS A 76 11.22 0.59 -0.93
C LYS A 76 10.73 -0.85 -0.85
N PHE A 77 10.89 -1.47 0.32
CA PHE A 77 10.57 -2.88 0.54
C PHE A 77 9.48 -3.10 1.60
N ASP A 78 8.63 -2.11 1.88
CA ASP A 78 7.42 -2.36 2.67
C ASP A 78 6.53 -3.39 1.95
N TRP A 79 5.93 -4.31 2.68
CA TRP A 79 5.23 -5.46 2.11
C TRP A 79 4.00 -5.85 2.91
N VAL A 80 3.05 -6.50 2.24
CA VAL A 80 1.88 -7.13 2.88
C VAL A 80 2.03 -8.64 2.81
N GLY A 81 1.76 -9.32 3.93
CA GLY A 81 1.89 -10.78 4.04
C GLY A 81 0.65 -11.42 4.65
N ILE A 82 0.36 -12.66 4.26
CA ILE A 82 -0.70 -13.50 4.83
C ILE A 82 -0.06 -14.56 5.72
N TYR A 83 -0.59 -14.69 6.93
CA TYR A 83 -0.10 -15.59 7.98
C TYR A 83 -1.23 -16.41 8.54
N LYS A 84 -0.93 -17.59 9.05
CA LYS A 84 -1.87 -18.30 9.92
C LYS A 84 -1.97 -17.54 11.26
N ALA A 85 -3.20 -17.32 11.72
CA ALA A 85 -3.52 -16.46 12.87
C ALA A 85 -2.70 -16.73 14.15
N ASP A 86 -2.53 -18.01 14.48
CA ASP A 86 -1.92 -18.46 15.73
C ASP A 86 -0.46 -18.92 15.55
N ASP A 87 0.14 -18.60 14.40
CA ASP A 87 1.55 -18.89 14.15
C ASP A 87 2.44 -17.76 14.70
N PRO A 88 3.25 -18.01 15.74
CA PRO A 88 4.16 -17.02 16.28
C PRO A 88 5.39 -16.78 15.37
N ASP A 89 5.64 -17.66 14.39
CA ASP A 89 6.78 -17.54 13.48
C ASP A 89 6.49 -16.53 12.36
N LEU A 90 7.16 -15.37 12.44
CA LEU A 90 7.04 -14.31 11.46
C LEU A 90 7.68 -14.65 10.10
N PHE A 91 8.53 -15.68 10.03
CA PHE A 91 9.11 -16.16 8.78
C PHE A 91 8.16 -17.08 8.01
N ASN A 92 7.12 -17.61 8.66
CA ASN A 92 6.17 -18.54 8.06
C ASN A 92 4.96 -17.83 7.42
N TYR A 93 5.24 -16.86 6.54
CA TYR A 93 4.20 -16.26 5.70
C TYR A 93 3.81 -17.22 4.58
N LEU A 94 2.52 -17.24 4.23
CA LEU A 94 1.96 -18.09 3.19
C LEU A 94 2.05 -17.44 1.81
N ALA A 95 1.79 -16.13 1.76
CA ALA A 95 1.89 -15.31 0.57
C ALA A 95 2.32 -13.89 0.95
N PHE A 96 2.98 -13.19 0.03
CA PHE A 96 3.41 -11.81 0.25
C PHE A 96 3.41 -11.00 -1.05
N ALA A 97 3.34 -9.68 -0.91
CA ALA A 97 3.52 -8.74 -2.00
C ALA A 97 4.14 -7.44 -1.49
N TYR A 98 5.05 -6.85 -2.28
CA TYR A 98 5.57 -5.52 -1.97
C TYR A 98 4.53 -4.43 -2.27
N THR A 99 4.52 -3.40 -1.42
CA THR A 99 3.68 -2.21 -1.58
C THR A 99 4.17 -1.27 -2.69
N ASN A 100 5.32 -1.57 -3.30
CA ASN A 100 5.97 -0.75 -4.33
C ASN A 100 6.23 0.70 -3.90
N ALA A 101 6.61 0.91 -2.63
CA ALA A 101 6.89 2.23 -2.06
C ALA A 101 5.69 3.20 -2.19
N THR A 102 4.47 2.69 -2.02
CA THR A 102 3.25 3.51 -2.02
C THR A 102 2.75 3.75 -0.61
N VAL A 103 2.22 4.95 -0.34
CA VAL A 103 1.58 5.27 0.96
C VAL A 103 0.23 4.58 1.08
N ALA A 104 -0.51 4.48 -0.02
CA ALA A 104 -1.75 3.73 -0.10
C ALA A 104 -1.81 2.97 -1.43
N GLY A 105 -2.45 1.82 -1.40
CA GLY A 105 -2.54 0.95 -2.57
C GLY A 105 -3.31 -0.31 -2.26
N THR A 106 -3.44 -1.14 -3.29
CA THR A 106 -4.08 -2.44 -3.20
C THR A 106 -3.25 -3.50 -3.91
N TYR A 107 -3.40 -4.74 -3.47
CA TYR A 107 -2.85 -5.91 -4.13
C TYR A 107 -3.80 -7.09 -3.96
N THR A 108 -4.07 -7.81 -5.05
CA THR A 108 -4.94 -8.99 -5.02
C THR A 108 -4.09 -10.24 -5.07
N PHE A 109 -4.12 -11.01 -3.98
CA PHE A 109 -3.60 -12.36 -3.93
C PHE A 109 -4.56 -13.29 -4.67
N GLY A 110 -4.12 -13.80 -5.82
CA GLY A 110 -4.91 -14.70 -6.65
C GLY A 110 -4.36 -16.12 -6.64
N ALA A 111 -4.76 -16.92 -7.63
CA ALA A 111 -4.30 -18.30 -7.78
C ALA A 111 -2.78 -18.43 -7.96
N ALA A 112 -2.09 -17.38 -8.44
CA ALA A 112 -0.63 -17.41 -8.62
C ALA A 112 0.12 -17.42 -7.29
N GLU A 113 -0.36 -16.67 -6.30
CA GLU A 113 0.24 -16.55 -4.98
C GLU A 113 -0.35 -17.56 -3.98
N LEU A 114 -1.65 -17.81 -4.08
CA LEU A 114 -2.38 -18.66 -3.13
C LEU A 114 -2.48 -20.12 -3.59
N GLY A 115 -2.33 -20.43 -4.88
CA GLY A 115 -2.52 -21.78 -5.41
C GLY A 115 -3.84 -22.44 -4.99
N ASP A 116 -3.91 -23.75 -5.18
CA ASP A 116 -5.01 -24.57 -4.67
C ASP A 116 -4.69 -25.04 -3.25
N GLY A 117 -5.46 -24.57 -2.27
CA GLY A 117 -5.44 -25.12 -0.90
C GLY A 117 -4.36 -24.60 0.05
N LEU A 118 -3.59 -23.57 -0.32
CA LEU A 118 -2.66 -22.92 0.63
C LEU A 118 -3.39 -22.36 1.86
N LEU A 119 -4.59 -21.81 1.64
CA LEU A 119 -5.48 -21.36 2.69
C LEU A 119 -6.62 -22.37 2.90
N ALA A 120 -6.35 -23.39 3.72
CA ALA A 120 -7.39 -24.29 4.24
C ALA A 120 -8.38 -23.53 5.16
N PRO A 121 -9.57 -24.08 5.45
CA PRO A 121 -10.47 -23.45 6.42
C PRO A 121 -9.78 -23.16 7.77
N GLY A 122 -9.90 -21.93 8.26
CA GLY A 122 -9.19 -21.45 9.43
C GLY A 122 -9.04 -19.93 9.49
N GLU A 123 -8.38 -19.44 10.54
CA GLU A 123 -8.14 -18.02 10.80
C GLU A 123 -6.76 -17.57 10.32
N TYR A 124 -6.69 -16.37 9.75
CA TYR A 124 -5.49 -15.81 9.13
C TYR A 124 -5.31 -14.32 9.46
N ASP A 125 -4.06 -13.89 9.60
CA ASP A 125 -3.71 -12.47 9.70
C ASP A 125 -3.13 -11.99 8.37
N MET A 126 -3.68 -10.89 7.86
CA MET A 126 -3.00 -10.07 6.87
C MET A 126 -2.24 -8.95 7.59
N ARG A 127 -0.95 -8.82 7.32
CA ARG A 127 -0.04 -7.91 8.03
C ARG A 127 0.68 -7.00 7.05
N LEU A 128 0.73 -5.71 7.35
CA LEU A 128 1.62 -4.74 6.71
C LEU A 128 2.94 -4.71 7.48
N MET A 129 4.04 -4.93 6.78
CA MET A 129 5.36 -5.19 7.32
C MET A 129 6.36 -4.18 6.76
N SER A 130 7.36 -3.83 7.56
CA SER A 130 8.32 -2.78 7.24
C SER A 130 9.58 -3.29 6.53
N ASP A 131 9.89 -2.70 5.37
CA ASP A 131 11.22 -2.66 4.71
C ASP A 131 12.00 -3.99 4.67
N ASP A 132 11.42 -5.01 4.02
CA ASP A 132 11.95 -6.39 3.93
C ASP A 132 12.18 -7.08 5.28
N GLY A 133 11.75 -6.44 6.37
CA GLY A 133 11.84 -6.93 7.73
C GLY A 133 10.49 -7.42 8.24
N TYR A 134 10.51 -7.95 9.47
CA TYR A 134 9.36 -8.56 10.12
C TYR A 134 8.72 -7.67 11.19
N ALA A 135 9.01 -6.37 11.19
CA ALA A 135 8.32 -5.41 12.05
C ALA A 135 6.91 -5.15 11.50
N CYS A 136 5.90 -5.65 12.21
CA CYS A 136 4.49 -5.45 11.86
C CYS A 136 4.06 -4.00 12.16
N LEU A 137 3.54 -3.32 11.14
CA LEU A 137 3.04 -1.94 11.21
C LEU A 137 1.53 -1.90 11.44
N ALA A 138 0.79 -2.85 10.85
CA ALA A 138 -0.64 -3.00 11.01
C ALA A 138 -1.05 -4.45 10.67
N ALA A 139 -2.17 -4.92 11.23
CA ALA A 139 -2.70 -6.24 10.92
C ALA A 139 -4.24 -6.23 10.93
N VAL A 140 -4.82 -7.16 10.16
CA VAL A 140 -6.26 -7.44 10.13
C VAL A 140 -6.48 -8.96 10.09
N ARG A 141 -7.52 -9.42 10.78
CA ARG A 141 -7.93 -10.83 10.85
C ARG A 141 -9.00 -11.12 9.81
N PHE A 142 -8.91 -12.27 9.15
CA PHE A 142 -9.96 -12.84 8.31
C PHE A 142 -9.98 -14.37 8.46
N ALA A 143 -11.05 -15.02 7.98
CA ALA A 143 -11.18 -16.46 8.01
C ALA A 143 -11.49 -17.06 6.63
N VAL A 144 -11.05 -18.29 6.42
CA VAL A 144 -11.49 -19.15 5.32
C VAL A 144 -12.48 -20.17 5.88
N VAL A 145 -13.64 -20.29 5.23
CA VAL A 145 -14.76 -21.17 5.63
C VAL A 145 -15.24 -21.97 4.41
N GLU A 146 -15.78 -23.18 4.64
CA GLU A 146 -16.31 -24.04 3.57
C GLU A 146 -17.49 -23.40 2.79
#